data_AF-A0A6J5GWR4-F1
#
_entry.id   AF-A0A6J5GWR4-F1
#
_cell.length_a   1.000
_cell.length_b   1.000
_cell.length_c   1.000
_cell.angle_alpha   90.00
_cell.angle_beta   90.00
_cell.angle_gamma   90.00
#
_symmetry.space_group_name_H-M   'P 1'
#
loop_
_entity.id
_entity.type
_entity.pdbx_description
1 polymer ?
#
loop_
_entity_poly.entity_id
_entity_poly.type
_entity_poly.pdbx_seq_one_letter_code
_entity_poly.pdbx_strand_id
1 'polypeptide(L)' 'MALKVIDWDIQVHGASGVSDDFSLACAWANQRTLRLADGPDEVRRNAIARVELARYRQTES' A
#
# COMPACT_ATOMS: atom_id res chain seq x y z
N MET A 1 3.68 -2.87 -0.52
CA MET A 1 4.70 -3.77 0.07
C MET A 1 4.25 -4.32 1.42
N ALA A 2 3.87 -3.48 2.40
CA ALA A 2 3.45 -3.94 3.74
C ALA A 2 2.30 -4.97 3.75
N LEU A 3 1.17 -4.70 3.06
CA LEU A 3 0.04 -5.65 2.97
C LEU A 3 0.45 -7.04 2.50
N LYS A 4 1.40 -7.14 1.55
CA LYS A 4 1.84 -8.43 1.00
C LYS A 4 2.62 -9.23 2.04
N VAL A 5 3.40 -8.55 2.87
CA VAL A 5 4.16 -9.21 3.95
C VAL A 5 3.20 -9.71 5.03
N ILE A 6 2.21 -8.90 5.41
CA ILE A 6 1.19 -9.31 6.38
C ILE A 6 0.39 -10.50 5.84
N ASP A 7 0.04 -10.49 4.54
CA ASP A 7 -0.68 -11.60 3.91
C ASP A 7 0.13 -12.90 3.95
N TRP A 8 1.44 -12.84 3.66
CA TRP A 8 2.31 -14.01 3.80
C TRP A 8 2.36 -14.53 5.24
N ASP A 9 2.39 -13.65 6.23
CA ASP A 9 2.40 -14.04 7.64
C ASP A 9 1.08 -14.71 8.07
N ILE A 10 -0.05 -14.19 7.60
CA ILE A 10 -1.37 -14.82 7.78
C ILE A 10 -1.35 -16.25 7.22
N GLN A 11 -0.79 -16.45 6.02
CA GLN A 11 -0.74 -17.78 5.40
C GLN A 11 0.13 -18.77 6.19
N VAL A 12 1.23 -18.30 6.80
CA VAL A 12 2.07 -19.15 7.67
C VAL A 12 1.31 -19.62 8.90
N HIS A 13 0.45 -18.77 9.49
CA HIS A 13 -0.34 -19.08 10.68
C HIS A 13 -1.69 -19.77 10.39
N GLY A 14 -2.07 -19.91 9.12
CA GLY A 14 -3.34 -20.53 8.71
C GLY A 14 -4.56 -19.81 9.29
N ALA A 15 -5.57 -20.56 9.75
CA ALA A 15 -6.82 -19.99 10.29
C ALA A 15 -6.60 -19.10 11.52
N SER A 16 -5.55 -19.34 12.32
CA SER A 16 -5.22 -18.48 13.46
C SER A 16 -4.60 -17.15 13.01
N GLY A 17 -4.04 -17.09 11.79
CA GLY A 17 -3.58 -15.82 11.19
C GLY A 17 -4.71 -14.81 10.94
N VAL A 18 -5.97 -15.25 10.88
CA VAL A 18 -7.15 -14.37 10.74
C VAL A 18 -7.97 -14.25 12.03
N SER A 19 -7.49 -14.82 13.14
CA SER A 19 -8.09 -14.64 14.47
C SER A 19 -7.44 -13.47 15.22
N ASP A 20 -7.89 -13.25 16.46
CA ASP A 20 -7.29 -12.26 17.36
C ASP A 20 -5.99 -12.75 18.03
N ASP A 21 -5.55 -13.98 17.75
CA ASP A 21 -4.37 -14.59 18.40
C ASP A 21 -3.05 -13.89 18.04
N PHE A 22 -2.92 -13.41 16.80
CA PHE A 22 -1.67 -12.86 16.27
C PHE A 22 -1.73 -11.38 15.88
N SER A 23 -2.86 -10.69 16.12
CA SER A 23 -3.11 -9.29 15.69
C SER A 23 -2.97 -9.02 14.17
N LEU A 24 -2.74 -10.05 13.35
CA LEU A 24 -2.47 -9.95 11.92
C LEU A 24 -3.70 -9.47 11.13
N ALA A 25 -4.90 -9.90 11.53
CA ALA A 25 -6.16 -9.44 10.93
C ALA A 25 -6.34 -7.92 11.09
N CYS A 26 -6.10 -7.40 12.29
CA CYS A 26 -6.15 -5.96 12.57
C CYS A 26 -5.08 -5.19 11.79
N ALA A 27 -3.84 -5.70 11.76
CA ALA A 27 -2.75 -5.10 11.01
C ALA A 27 -3.05 -5.03 9.49
N TRP A 28 -3.61 -6.09 8.92
CA TRP A 28 -4.02 -6.14 7.51
C TRP A 28 -5.09 -5.09 7.21
N ALA A 29 -6.14 -5.01 8.04
CA ALA A 29 -7.23 -4.05 7.88
C ALA A 29 -6.72 -2.60 7.96
N ASN A 30 -5.89 -2.28 8.95
CA ASN A 30 -5.30 -0.96 9.11
C ASN A 30 -4.41 -0.56 7.93
N GLN A 31 -3.52 -1.46 7.48
CA GLN A 31 -2.69 -1.20 6.30
C GLN A 31 -3.51 -1.04 5.02
N ARG A 32 -4.64 -1.75 4.90
CA ARG A 32 -5.55 -1.58 3.77
C ARG A 32 -6.17 -0.19 3.76
N THR A 33 -6.56 0.32 4.92
CA THR A 33 -7.09 1.68 5.10
C THR A 33 -6.06 2.75 4.75
N LEU A 34 -4.79 2.57 5.13
CA LEU A 34 -3.73 3.52 4.82
C LEU A 34 -3.45 3.70 3.32
N ARG A 35 -3.87 2.75 2.46
CA ARG A 35 -3.80 2.92 1.00
C ARG A 35 -4.83 3.90 0.45
N LEU A 36 -5.77 4.33 1.29
CA LEU A 36 -6.80 5.32 0.97
C LEU A 36 -6.54 6.64 1.73
N ALA A 37 -5.89 6.57 2.88
CA ALA A 37 -5.56 7.73 3.72
C ALA A 37 -4.68 8.75 2.96
N ASP A 38 -4.97 10.04 3.17
CA ASP A 38 -4.28 11.19 2.56
C ASP A 38 -4.20 11.18 1.02
N GLY A 39 -5.11 10.44 0.39
CA GLY A 39 -5.18 10.28 -1.06
C GLY A 39 -4.87 8.84 -1.48
N PRO A 40 -5.77 8.19 -2.24
CA PRO A 40 -5.52 6.86 -2.78
C PRO A 40 -4.19 6.78 -3.54
N ASP A 41 -3.62 5.58 -3.61
CA ASP A 41 -2.36 5.32 -4.33
C ASP A 41 -2.36 5.88 -5.77
N GLU A 42 -3.52 5.92 -6.43
CA GLU A 42 -3.70 6.52 -7.76
C GLU A 42 -3.40 8.01 -7.78
N VAL A 43 -3.87 8.76 -6.77
CA VAL A 43 -3.62 10.20 -6.64
C VAL A 43 -2.14 10.45 -6.44
N ARG A 44 -1.50 9.65 -5.56
CA ARG A 44 -0.06 9.73 -5.31
C ARG A 44 0.76 9.44 -6.57
N ARG A 45 0.41 8.38 -7.31
CA ARG A 45 1.05 8.03 -8.59
C ARG A 45 0.87 9.12 -9.64
N ASN A 46 -0.32 9.69 -9.75
CA ASN A 46 -0.58 10.80 -10.67
C ASN A 46 0.27 12.03 -10.33
N ALA A 47 0.36 12.40 -9.05
CA ALA A 47 1.19 13.52 -8.61
C ALA A 47 2.67 13.32 -9.00
N ILE A 48 3.22 12.12 -8.79
CA ILE A 48 4.59 11.77 -9.22
C ILE A 48 4.72 11.86 -10.74
N ALA A 49 3.76 11.29 -11.50
CA ALA A 49 3.78 11.31 -12.95
C ALA A 49 3.79 12.74 -13.51
N ARG A 50 3.02 13.67 -12.93
CA ARG A 50 3.01 15.08 -13.34
C ARG A 50 4.36 15.75 -13.15
N VAL A 51 5.02 15.50 -12.01
CA VAL A 51 6.36 16.04 -11.73
C VAL A 51 7.39 15.46 -12.70
N GLU A 52 7.31 14.16 -12.97
CA GLU A 52 8.24 13.48 -13.86
C GLU A 52 8.09 13.94 -15.32
N LEU A 53 6.86 14.04 -15.83
CA LEU A 53 6.58 14.55 -17.18
C LEU A 53 7.02 16.01 -17.38
N ALA A 54 6.95 16.84 -16.34
CA ALA A 54 7.40 18.23 -16.41
C ALA A 54 8.93 18.33 -16.68
N ARG A 55 9.73 17.39 -16.15
CA ARG A 55 11.18 17.35 -16.39
C ARG A 55 11.52 17.06 -17.84
N TYR A 56 10.80 16.12 -18.48
CA TYR A 56 11.02 15.81 -19.89
C TYR A 56 10.60 16.96 -20.81
N ARG A 57 9.50 17.65 -20.50
CA ARG A 57 9.06 18.84 -21.27
C ARG A 57 10.08 19.98 -21.27
N GLN A 58 10.87 20.13 -20.19
CA GLN A 58 11.93 21.14 -20.12
C GLN A 58 13.21 20.73 -20.87
N THR A 59 13.38 19.45 -21.18
CA THR A 59 14.58 18.92 -21.85
C THR A 59 14.45 18.91 -23.37
N GLU A 60 13.22 18.92 -23.90
CA GLU A 60 12.92 18.98 -25.34
C GLU A 60 12.84 20.42 -25.90
N SER A 61 13.21 21.44 -25.11
CA SER A 61 13.30 22.86 -25.49
C SER A 61 14.74 23.30 -25.62
#